data_AF-A0A3D2LA78-F1
#
_entry.id   AF-A0A3D2LA78-F1
#
_cell.length_a   1.000
_cell.length_b   1.000
_cell.length_c   1.000
_cell.angle_alpha   90.00
_cell.angle_beta   90.00
_cell.angle_gamma   90.00
#
_symmetry.space_group_name_H-M   'P 1'
#
loop_
_entity.id
_entity.type
_entity.pdbx_description
1 polymer ?
#
loop_
_entity_poly.entity_id
_entity_poly.type
_entity_poly.pdbx_seq_one_letter_code
_entity_poly.pdbx_strand_id
1 'polypeptide(L)'
;MKQLLLATLVAGATWVGTAPAALADENPWMVRGRVIGVLPDESGDLSVAGSRLAGDVDISDQYVPELDITYFFTKNIAAELILGVTPHDVKATGVTVPGALDNATIDLGDVTLLPPTLTVQYHFVNDSQWKPYVGAGVNATFFFNEDEGPVADGIDYDTSVGLALQAGVDYDLDGEPGGWAVNADIKKIWINPDVTVDFTTAL
;
A
#
# COMPACT_ATOMS: atom_id res chain seq x y z
N MET A 1 24.52 13.23 10.93
CA MET A 1 23.05 13.38 11.06
C MET A 1 22.59 14.48 10.10
N LYS A 2 22.41 14.14 8.83
CA LYS A 2 21.77 14.98 7.82
C LYS A 2 20.46 14.25 7.49
N GLN A 3 19.33 14.92 7.64
CA GLN A 3 18.02 14.29 7.49
C GLN A 3 17.47 14.48 6.07
N LEU A 4 16.72 13.47 5.66
CA LEU A 4 15.90 13.30 4.46
C LEU A 4 14.55 12.69 4.97
N LEU A 5 13.40 12.63 4.30
CA LEU A 5 12.87 13.22 3.05
C LEU A 5 11.45 12.64 2.90
N LEU A 6 10.42 13.49 2.90
CA LEU A 6 9.02 13.03 2.85
C LEU A 6 8.66 12.50 1.44
N ALA A 7 8.31 11.22 1.32
CA ALA A 7 7.84 10.59 0.09
C ALA A 7 6.34 10.29 0.18
N THR A 8 5.54 10.63 -0.82
CA THR A 8 4.10 10.29 -0.88
C THR A 8 3.88 9.15 -1.86
N LEU A 9 3.45 7.99 -1.36
CA LEU A 9 3.07 6.79 -2.10
C LEU A 9 1.55 6.64 -2.09
N VAL A 10 0.92 6.43 -3.25
CA VAL A 10 -0.53 6.24 -3.30
C VAL A 10 -0.96 4.97 -4.06
N ALA A 11 -0.81 3.82 -3.42
CA ALA A 11 -0.98 2.49 -4.03
C ALA A 11 -2.37 2.24 -4.65
N GLY A 12 -2.40 1.76 -5.91
CA GLY A 12 -3.60 1.30 -6.61
C GLY A 12 -3.59 -0.21 -6.86
N ALA A 13 -4.64 -0.94 -6.43
CA ALA A 13 -4.77 -2.38 -6.62
C ALA A 13 -5.90 -2.78 -7.58
N THR A 14 -5.78 -3.96 -8.20
CA THR A 14 -6.89 -4.68 -8.88
C THR A 14 -6.67 -6.20 -8.78
N TRP A 15 -7.72 -6.99 -9.08
CA TRP A 15 -7.76 -8.45 -9.37
C TRP A 15 -8.38 -9.40 -8.32
N VAL A 16 -8.49 -10.67 -8.73
CA VAL A 16 -9.56 -11.64 -8.41
C VAL A 16 -9.12 -12.63 -7.33
N GLY A 17 -9.85 -12.72 -6.22
CA GLY A 17 -9.66 -13.72 -5.15
C GLY A 17 -10.96 -14.38 -4.70
N THR A 18 -10.91 -15.49 -3.94
CA THR A 18 -12.11 -16.20 -3.45
C THR A 18 -12.40 -15.99 -1.96
N ALA A 19 -13.68 -15.92 -1.59
CA ALA A 19 -14.21 -15.54 -0.27
C ALA A 19 -15.45 -16.37 0.09
N PRO A 20 -15.76 -16.69 1.36
CA PRO A 20 -17.12 -17.08 1.75
C PRO A 20 -17.99 -15.83 1.95
N ALA A 21 -19.17 -15.81 1.31
CA ALA A 21 -20.15 -14.72 1.29
C ALA A 21 -20.93 -14.60 2.61
N ALA A 22 -20.31 -14.00 3.63
CA ALA A 22 -20.90 -13.87 4.97
C ALA A 22 -22.26 -13.13 4.99
N LEU A 23 -23.28 -13.73 5.62
CA LEU A 23 -24.48 -13.02 6.10
C LEU A 23 -24.36 -12.71 7.58
N ALA A 24 -24.53 -11.43 7.93
CA ALA A 24 -24.49 -10.92 9.30
C ALA A 24 -25.44 -11.64 10.30
N ASP A 25 -26.50 -12.29 9.83
CA ASP A 25 -27.49 -12.98 10.68
C ASP A 25 -27.04 -14.40 11.12
N GLU A 26 -26.12 -15.05 10.40
CA GLU A 26 -25.70 -16.45 10.70
C GLU A 26 -24.18 -16.59 10.93
N ASN A 27 -23.36 -15.88 10.16
CA ASN A 27 -21.92 -15.73 10.43
C ASN A 27 -21.45 -14.35 9.95
N PRO A 28 -21.09 -13.42 10.86
CA PRO A 28 -20.65 -12.08 10.48
C PRO A 28 -19.20 -12.04 9.97
N TRP A 29 -18.46 -13.14 9.95
CA TRP A 29 -17.06 -13.19 9.53
C TRP A 29 -16.90 -13.64 8.08
N MET A 30 -16.24 -12.80 7.28
CA MET A 30 -15.71 -13.11 5.95
C MET A 30 -14.18 -13.03 6.01
N VAL A 31 -13.50 -13.99 5.38
CA VAL A 31 -12.03 -14.01 5.27
C VAL A 31 -11.67 -14.21 3.80
N ARG A 32 -10.76 -13.38 3.30
CA ARG A 32 -10.36 -13.33 1.89
C ARG A 32 -8.86 -13.51 1.75
N GLY A 33 -8.48 -14.39 0.82
CA GLY A 33 -7.12 -14.45 0.29
C GLY A 33 -7.12 -13.88 -1.12
N ARG A 34 -6.31 -12.84 -1.35
CA ARG A 34 -6.16 -12.18 -2.65
C ARG A 34 -4.70 -12.22 -3.11
N VAL A 35 -4.48 -12.06 -4.40
CA VAL A 35 -3.21 -11.58 -4.94
C VAL A 35 -3.47 -10.17 -5.45
N ILE A 36 -2.77 -9.19 -4.90
CA ILE A 36 -2.91 -7.79 -5.28
C ILE A 36 -1.70 -7.35 -6.10
N GLY A 37 -1.94 -6.51 -7.10
CA GLY A 37 -0.91 -5.62 -7.62
C GLY A 37 -0.82 -4.40 -6.70
N VAL A 38 0.39 -4.04 -6.27
CA VAL A 38 0.70 -2.79 -5.59
C VAL A 38 1.41 -1.92 -6.62
N LEU A 39 0.68 -0.90 -7.09
CA LEU A 39 1.15 0.05 -8.09
C LEU A 39 1.39 1.39 -7.40
N PRO A 40 2.66 1.77 -7.15
CA PRO A 40 3.01 3.11 -6.70
C PRO A 40 2.44 4.24 -7.57
N ASP A 41 2.24 5.38 -6.92
CA ASP A 41 1.89 6.67 -7.50
C ASP A 41 2.67 7.65 -6.64
N GLU A 42 3.98 7.65 -6.88
CA GLU A 42 5.01 8.21 -6.03
C GLU A 42 5.41 9.64 -6.42
N SER A 43 5.86 10.40 -5.43
CA SER A 43 6.56 11.67 -5.61
C SER A 43 7.42 11.98 -4.39
N GLY A 44 8.62 12.52 -4.62
CA GLY A 44 9.60 12.78 -3.55
C GLY A 44 10.25 14.15 -3.61
N ASP A 45 10.20 14.89 -2.49
CA ASP A 45 10.79 16.23 -2.37
C ASP A 45 12.29 16.15 -2.00
N LEU A 46 13.14 15.76 -2.95
CA LEU A 46 14.57 15.49 -2.70
C LEU A 46 15.32 16.69 -2.07
N SER A 47 16.09 16.43 -1.00
CA SER A 47 16.98 17.43 -0.40
C SER A 47 18.24 16.80 0.19
N VAL A 48 19.33 17.57 0.25
CA VAL A 48 20.58 17.18 0.92
C VAL A 48 21.08 18.35 1.76
N ALA A 49 21.37 18.10 3.04
CA ALA A 49 21.84 19.10 4.00
C ALA A 49 20.97 20.38 4.05
N GLY A 50 19.64 20.23 3.91
CA GLY A 50 18.67 21.33 3.90
C GLY A 50 18.58 22.12 2.59
N SER A 51 19.30 21.72 1.54
CA SER A 51 19.19 22.28 0.19
C SER A 51 18.38 21.35 -0.70
N ARG A 52 17.32 21.84 -1.34
CA ARG A 52 16.51 21.07 -2.28
C ARG A 52 17.34 20.66 -3.50
N LEU A 53 17.22 19.41 -3.92
CA LEU A 53 17.78 18.89 -5.17
C LEU A 53 16.70 18.83 -6.26
N ALA A 54 17.13 18.79 -7.52
CA ALA A 54 16.27 18.39 -8.62
C ALA A 54 16.39 16.88 -8.82
N GLY A 55 15.25 16.22 -9.04
CA GLY A 55 15.07 14.78 -9.18
C GLY A 55 13.72 14.35 -8.57
N ASP A 56 13.43 13.06 -8.62
CA ASP A 56 12.23 12.43 -8.05
C ASP A 56 12.58 11.03 -7.48
N VAL A 57 11.58 10.31 -6.98
CA VAL A 57 11.71 8.91 -6.52
C VAL A 57 10.96 7.97 -7.47
N ASP A 58 11.47 6.75 -7.63
CA ASP A 58 10.92 5.65 -8.44
C ASP A 58 10.85 4.40 -7.54
N ILE A 59 9.68 3.74 -7.47
CA ILE A 59 9.39 2.59 -6.59
C ILE A 59 8.81 1.45 -7.43
N SER A 60 9.31 0.23 -7.27
CA SER A 60 8.90 -0.89 -8.14
C SER A 60 7.46 -1.38 -7.90
N ASP A 61 6.75 -1.71 -8.99
CA ASP A 61 5.47 -2.44 -8.98
C ASP A 61 5.63 -3.85 -8.40
N GLN A 62 4.69 -4.30 -7.56
CA GLN A 62 4.79 -5.60 -6.89
C GLN A 62 3.50 -6.41 -6.94
N TYR A 63 3.61 -7.74 -6.96
CA TYR A 63 2.47 -8.65 -6.87
C TYR A 63 2.61 -9.53 -5.64
N VAL A 64 1.70 -9.37 -4.67
CA VAL A 64 1.82 -10.00 -3.35
C VAL A 64 0.54 -10.70 -2.90
N PRO A 65 0.64 -11.72 -2.03
CA PRO A 65 -0.51 -12.23 -1.31
C PRO A 65 -1.02 -11.18 -0.30
N GLU A 66 -2.33 -11.04 -0.23
CA GLU A 66 -3.03 -10.19 0.73
C GLU A 66 -4.04 -11.05 1.52
N LEU A 67 -4.07 -10.87 2.84
CA LEU A 67 -5.06 -11.44 3.74
C LEU A 67 -6.01 -10.34 4.19
N ASP A 68 -7.30 -10.63 4.12
CA ASP A 68 -8.36 -9.70 4.45
C ASP A 68 -9.37 -10.36 5.39
N ILE A 69 -9.74 -9.64 6.44
CA ILE A 69 -10.65 -10.11 7.49
C ILE A 69 -11.75 -9.08 7.66
N THR A 70 -12.96 -9.44 7.27
CA THR A 70 -14.14 -8.57 7.30
C THR A 70 -15.14 -9.04 8.35
N TYR A 71 -15.63 -8.13 9.19
CA TYR A 71 -16.66 -8.34 10.19
C TYR A 71 -17.90 -7.48 9.91
N PHE A 72 -19.03 -8.12 9.61
CA PHE A 72 -20.29 -7.46 9.33
C PHE A 72 -21.05 -7.14 10.63
N PHE A 73 -21.23 -5.85 10.92
CA PHE A 73 -22.13 -5.37 11.98
C PHE A 73 -23.60 -5.42 11.55
N THR A 74 -23.84 -5.23 10.26
CA THR A 74 -25.16 -5.34 9.62
C THR A 74 -24.97 -5.85 8.19
N LYS A 75 -26.05 -6.17 7.49
CA LYS A 75 -26.02 -6.55 6.06
C LYS A 75 -25.40 -5.48 5.14
N ASN A 76 -25.36 -4.22 5.59
CA ASN A 76 -24.85 -3.09 4.82
C ASN A 76 -23.55 -2.50 5.36
N ILE A 77 -23.10 -2.86 6.57
CA ILE A 77 -21.98 -2.19 7.24
C ILE A 77 -21.05 -3.22 7.85
N ALA A 78 -19.78 -3.15 7.47
CA ALA A 78 -18.71 -4.00 7.98
C ALA A 78 -17.48 -3.17 8.37
N ALA A 79 -16.61 -3.73 9.20
CA ALA A 79 -15.21 -3.32 9.31
C ALA A 79 -14.33 -4.38 8.65
N GLU A 80 -13.29 -3.96 7.95
CA GLU A 80 -12.35 -4.82 7.23
C GLU A 80 -10.93 -4.47 7.65
N LEU A 81 -10.14 -5.49 8.00
CA LEU A 81 -8.71 -5.39 8.23
C LEU A 81 -7.97 -6.07 7.08
N ILE A 82 -7.17 -5.28 6.36
CA ILE A 82 -6.34 -5.71 5.24
C ILE A 82 -4.89 -5.82 5.72
N LEU A 83 -4.23 -6.92 5.35
CA LEU A 83 -2.84 -7.23 5.68
C LEU A 83 -2.11 -7.75 4.43
N GLY A 84 -1.00 -7.09 4.07
CA GLY A 84 -0.09 -7.52 3.02
C GLY A 84 1.35 -7.27 3.44
N VAL A 85 2.31 -7.92 2.78
CA VAL A 85 3.75 -7.66 2.96
C VAL A 85 4.36 -7.47 1.58
N THR A 86 4.99 -6.31 1.36
CA THR A 86 5.39 -5.84 0.03
C THR A 86 6.84 -5.36 0.01
N PRO A 87 7.78 -6.13 -0.57
CA PRO A 87 9.16 -5.68 -0.76
C PRO A 87 9.24 -4.78 -1.99
N HIS A 88 9.86 -3.61 -1.90
CA HIS A 88 10.03 -2.67 -3.00
C HIS A 88 11.49 -2.21 -3.14
N ASP A 89 11.97 -2.16 -4.39
CA ASP A 89 13.20 -1.45 -4.75
C ASP A 89 12.93 0.06 -4.74
N VAL A 90 13.86 0.88 -4.23
CA VAL A 90 13.72 2.34 -4.16
C VAL A 90 14.89 3.03 -4.86
N LYS A 91 14.59 3.92 -5.81
CA LYS A 91 15.59 4.63 -6.62
C LYS A 91 15.30 6.13 -6.63
N ALA A 92 16.32 6.96 -6.47
CA ALA A 92 16.22 8.39 -6.76
C ALA A 92 16.62 8.63 -8.22
N THR A 93 15.75 9.27 -9.00
CA THR A 93 15.93 9.48 -10.44
C THR A 93 16.03 10.96 -10.80
N GLY A 94 16.65 11.28 -11.94
CA GLY A 94 16.83 12.66 -12.39
C GLY A 94 17.72 13.53 -11.49
N VAL A 95 18.47 12.92 -10.58
CA VAL A 95 19.23 13.61 -9.53
C VAL A 95 20.31 14.48 -10.15
N THR A 96 20.20 15.79 -9.94
CA THR A 96 21.13 16.77 -10.51
C THR A 96 21.79 17.58 -9.40
N VAL A 97 23.11 17.47 -9.28
CA VAL A 97 23.96 18.16 -8.30
C VAL A 97 24.97 19.01 -9.08
N PRO A 98 24.84 20.36 -9.09
CA PRO A 98 25.69 21.24 -9.89
C PRO A 98 27.19 21.00 -9.67
N GLY A 99 27.88 20.54 -10.72
CA GLY A 99 29.31 20.26 -10.70
C GLY A 99 29.71 18.86 -10.21
N ALA A 100 28.76 17.97 -9.91
CA ALA A 100 29.02 16.59 -9.48
C ALA A 100 28.19 15.54 -10.24
N LEU A 101 26.89 15.73 -10.39
CA LEU A 101 25.96 14.80 -11.03
C LEU A 101 24.99 15.53 -11.97
N ASP A 102 24.69 14.95 -13.12
CA ASP A 102 23.74 15.46 -14.11
C ASP A 102 22.78 14.35 -14.52
N ASN A 103 21.48 14.55 -14.26
CA ASN A 103 20.41 13.58 -14.53
C ASN A 103 20.74 12.13 -14.10
N ALA A 104 21.26 11.95 -12.89
CA ALA A 104 21.68 10.65 -12.38
C ALA A 104 20.50 9.83 -11.84
N THR A 105 20.60 8.51 -11.97
CA THR A 105 19.81 7.55 -11.19
C THR A 105 20.70 6.97 -10.11
N ILE A 106 20.22 7.02 -8.87
CA ILE A 106 20.91 6.56 -7.67
C ILE A 106 20.06 5.46 -7.06
N ASP A 107 20.65 4.29 -6.91
CA ASP A 107 20.01 3.13 -6.26
C ASP A 107 20.07 3.32 -4.74
N LEU A 108 18.92 3.40 -4.08
CA LEU A 108 18.83 3.58 -2.63
C LEU A 108 18.66 2.24 -1.90
N GLY A 109 18.45 1.14 -2.63
CA GLY A 109 18.31 -0.22 -2.09
C GLY A 109 16.86 -0.66 -1.94
N ASP A 110 16.64 -1.63 -1.05
CA ASP A 110 15.37 -2.34 -0.88
C ASP A 110 14.74 -2.06 0.48
N VAL A 111 13.41 -2.07 0.55
CA VAL A 111 12.66 -1.98 1.81
C VAL A 111 11.38 -2.83 1.76
N THR A 112 11.02 -3.46 2.87
CA THR A 112 9.75 -4.20 2.99
C THR A 112 8.72 -3.40 3.77
N LEU A 113 7.53 -3.25 3.18
CA LEU A 113 6.40 -2.57 3.79
C LEU A 113 5.40 -3.59 4.36
N LEU A 114 4.85 -3.28 5.52
CA LEU A 114 3.65 -3.88 6.09
C LEU A 114 2.64 -2.75 6.31
N PRO A 115 1.59 -2.63 5.48
CA PRO A 115 0.60 -1.54 5.52
C PRO A 115 -0.78 -2.00 6.06
N PRO A 116 -0.92 -2.42 7.34
CA PRO A 116 -2.21 -2.77 7.93
C PRO A 116 -3.20 -1.62 7.77
N THR A 117 -4.31 -1.94 7.12
CA THR A 117 -5.31 -0.95 6.73
C THR A 117 -6.66 -1.38 7.29
N LEU A 118 -7.27 -0.51 8.10
CA LEU A 118 -8.55 -0.74 8.75
C LEU A 118 -9.60 0.15 8.10
N THR A 119 -10.56 -0.45 7.39
CA THR A 119 -11.64 0.27 6.70
C THR A 119 -13.00 -0.01 7.34
N VAL A 120 -13.90 0.97 7.23
CA VAL A 120 -15.34 0.77 7.37
C VAL A 120 -15.93 0.71 5.97
N GLN A 121 -16.72 -0.33 5.72
CA GLN A 121 -17.32 -0.61 4.44
C GLN A 121 -18.83 -0.37 4.46
N TYR A 122 -19.36 0.11 3.34
CA TYR A 122 -20.77 0.07 3.00
C TYR A 122 -21.01 -0.92 1.85
N HIS A 123 -21.80 -1.96 2.12
CA HIS A 123 -22.21 -2.99 1.17
C HIS A 123 -23.59 -2.69 0.58
N PHE A 124 -23.70 -2.70 -0.75
CA PHE A 124 -24.94 -2.46 -1.47
C PHE A 124 -25.77 -3.75 -1.58
N VAL A 125 -26.55 -4.04 -0.54
CA VAL A 125 -27.46 -5.20 -0.50
C VAL A 125 -28.48 -5.13 -1.64
N ASN A 126 -28.55 -6.21 -2.41
CA ASN A 126 -29.45 -6.38 -3.54
C ASN A 126 -29.70 -7.89 -3.81
N ASP A 127 -30.70 -8.20 -4.63
CA ASP A 127 -31.14 -9.57 -4.96
C ASP A 127 -30.30 -10.26 -6.07
N SER A 128 -29.18 -9.67 -6.49
CA SER A 128 -28.23 -10.24 -7.47
C SER A 128 -27.06 -10.96 -6.78
N GLN A 129 -26.32 -11.78 -7.52
CA GLN A 129 -25.05 -12.37 -7.09
C GLN A 129 -23.91 -11.34 -6.99
N TRP A 130 -24.07 -10.15 -7.59
CA TRP A 130 -23.09 -9.07 -7.51
C TRP A 130 -23.33 -8.21 -6.27
N LYS A 131 -22.38 -8.20 -5.33
CA LYS A 131 -22.39 -7.41 -4.09
C LYS A 131 -21.32 -6.31 -4.18
N PRO A 132 -21.62 -5.13 -4.76
CA PRO A 132 -20.68 -4.03 -4.75
C PRO A 132 -20.56 -3.43 -3.35
N TYR A 133 -19.39 -2.88 -3.06
CA TYR A 133 -19.11 -2.15 -1.82
C TYR A 133 -18.18 -0.96 -2.05
N VAL A 134 -18.22 -0.01 -1.11
CA VAL A 134 -17.24 1.07 -0.98
C VAL A 134 -16.74 1.11 0.46
N GLY A 135 -15.49 1.52 0.67
CA GLY A 135 -14.90 1.61 2.00
C GLY A 135 -14.02 2.85 2.17
N ALA A 136 -13.89 3.29 3.41
CA ALA A 136 -12.99 4.35 3.82
C ALA A 136 -12.37 4.00 5.17
N GLY A 137 -11.11 4.34 5.37
CA GLY A 137 -10.34 3.84 6.50
C GLY A 137 -9.06 4.61 6.79
N VAL A 138 -8.27 4.01 7.68
CA VAL A 138 -6.92 4.47 8.05
C VAL A 138 -5.91 3.36 7.77
N ASN A 139 -4.72 3.78 7.36
CA ASN A 139 -3.56 2.93 7.15
C ASN A 139 -2.45 3.36 8.13
N ALA A 140 -1.71 2.39 8.64
CA ALA A 140 -0.44 2.62 9.33
C ALA A 140 0.62 1.74 8.67
N THR A 141 1.49 2.32 7.84
CA THR A 141 2.55 1.61 7.13
C THR A 141 3.83 1.59 7.95
N PHE A 142 4.28 0.37 8.25
CA PHE A 142 5.54 0.07 8.90
C PHE A 142 6.54 -0.40 7.84
N PHE A 143 7.78 0.04 7.99
CA PHE A 143 8.91 -0.33 7.15
C PHE A 143 9.84 -1.23 7.98
N PHE A 144 10.45 -2.21 7.33
CA PHE A 144 11.44 -3.12 7.92
C PHE A 144 12.24 -3.84 6.83
N ASN A 145 13.36 -4.45 7.22
CA ASN A 145 14.27 -5.15 6.30
C ASN A 145 14.74 -4.21 5.18
N GLU A 146 15.15 -3.03 5.62
CA GLU A 146 15.95 -2.06 4.88
C GLU A 146 17.31 -2.70 4.52
N ASP A 147 17.68 -2.66 3.24
CA ASP A 147 19.02 -3.03 2.76
C ASP A 147 19.53 -1.86 1.91
N GLU A 148 20.58 -1.17 2.36
CA GLU A 148 21.03 0.06 1.72
C GLU A 148 21.70 -0.16 0.35
N GLY A 149 21.33 0.66 -0.63
CA GLY A 149 21.97 0.67 -1.94
C GLY A 149 23.46 1.03 -1.86
N PRO A 150 24.28 0.68 -2.88
CA PRO A 150 25.75 0.72 -2.84
C PRO A 150 26.39 2.12 -2.73
N VAL A 151 25.56 3.15 -2.57
CA VAL A 151 25.93 4.56 -2.44
C VAL A 151 25.55 5.17 -1.09
N ALA A 152 24.76 4.46 -0.28
CA ALA A 152 24.31 4.87 1.04
C ALA A 152 25.04 4.07 2.14
N ASP A 153 25.14 4.66 3.33
CA ASP A 153 25.73 4.04 4.52
C ASP A 153 24.68 3.61 5.55
N GLY A 154 23.41 3.66 5.14
CA GLY A 154 22.23 3.36 5.96
C GLY A 154 21.01 4.11 5.44
N ILE A 155 19.85 3.47 5.52
CA ILE A 155 18.54 4.05 5.17
C ILE A 155 17.51 3.72 6.26
N ASP A 156 16.68 4.70 6.61
CA ASP A 156 15.70 4.63 7.70
C ASP A 156 14.38 5.26 7.23
N TYR A 157 13.25 4.61 7.55
CA TYR A 157 11.92 4.99 7.09
C TYR A 157 10.97 5.17 8.28
N ASP A 158 10.52 6.41 8.51
CA ASP A 158 9.56 6.71 9.57
C ASP A 158 8.19 6.06 9.29
N THR A 159 7.53 5.59 10.35
CA THR A 159 6.18 4.98 10.26
C THR A 159 5.17 6.00 9.71
N SER A 160 4.54 5.66 8.59
CA SER A 160 3.53 6.51 7.94
C SER A 160 2.13 6.19 8.45
N VAL A 161 1.33 7.20 8.78
CA VAL A 161 -0.11 7.06 9.00
C VAL A 161 -0.87 7.90 7.99
N GLY A 162 -1.85 7.29 7.33
CA GLY A 162 -2.63 7.95 6.29
C GLY A 162 -4.06 7.42 6.17
N LEU A 163 -4.76 7.93 5.16
CA LEU A 163 -6.12 7.50 4.84
C LEU A 163 -6.08 6.31 3.86
N ALA A 164 -7.20 5.60 3.78
CA ALA A 164 -7.47 4.63 2.73
C ALA A 164 -8.88 4.83 2.19
N LEU A 165 -9.05 4.72 0.88
CA LEU A 165 -10.33 4.58 0.20
C LEU A 165 -10.32 3.29 -0.61
N GLN A 166 -11.49 2.68 -0.80
CA GLN A 166 -11.64 1.54 -1.69
C GLN A 166 -13.04 1.42 -2.28
N ALA A 167 -13.11 0.72 -3.41
CA ALA A 167 -14.34 0.25 -4.02
C ALA A 167 -14.11 -1.17 -4.55
N GLY A 168 -15.10 -2.03 -4.45
CA GLY A 168 -14.97 -3.40 -4.94
C GLY A 168 -16.32 -4.05 -5.19
N VAL A 169 -16.26 -5.29 -5.65
CA VAL A 169 -17.42 -6.13 -5.87
C VAL A 169 -17.09 -7.58 -5.54
N ASP A 170 -17.93 -8.19 -4.72
CA ASP A 170 -17.95 -9.64 -4.52
C ASP A 170 -19.00 -10.25 -5.47
N TYR A 171 -18.70 -11.40 -6.06
CA TYR A 171 -19.61 -12.17 -6.92
C TYR A 171 -19.85 -13.56 -6.35
N ASP A 172 -21.04 -13.80 -5.80
CA ASP A 172 -21.40 -15.08 -5.18
C ASP A 172 -21.44 -16.21 -6.23
N LEU A 173 -20.46 -17.12 -6.21
CA LEU A 173 -20.32 -18.23 -7.16
C LEU A 173 -21.47 -19.23 -7.04
N ASP A 174 -21.78 -19.61 -5.80
CA ASP A 174 -22.73 -20.70 -5.51
C ASP A 174 -24.19 -20.23 -5.57
N GLY A 175 -24.43 -18.90 -5.59
CA GLY A 175 -25.77 -18.30 -5.51
C GLY A 175 -26.47 -18.47 -4.16
N GLU A 176 -25.89 -19.23 -3.24
CA GLU A 176 -26.34 -19.42 -1.87
C GLU A 176 -25.61 -18.46 -0.92
N PRO A 177 -26.32 -17.79 0.01
CA PRO A 177 -25.65 -16.98 1.04
C PRO A 177 -24.77 -17.85 1.94
N GLY A 178 -23.57 -17.39 2.25
CA GLY A 178 -22.54 -18.16 2.96
C GLY A 178 -21.62 -19.02 2.07
N GLY A 179 -21.96 -19.19 0.78
CA GLY A 179 -21.17 -19.92 -0.21
C GLY A 179 -19.92 -19.18 -0.68
N TRP A 180 -19.16 -19.75 -1.62
CA TRP A 180 -18.00 -19.09 -2.19
C TRP A 180 -18.40 -17.93 -3.09
N ALA A 181 -17.56 -16.89 -3.11
CA ALA A 181 -17.67 -15.69 -3.90
C ALA A 181 -16.30 -15.33 -4.48
N VAL A 182 -16.29 -14.51 -5.53
CA VAL A 182 -15.09 -13.94 -6.15
C VAL A 182 -15.07 -12.43 -5.91
N ASN A 183 -14.04 -11.93 -5.24
CA ASN A 183 -13.81 -10.51 -5.03
C ASN A 183 -12.96 -9.92 -6.15
N ALA A 184 -13.29 -8.71 -6.61
CA ALA A 184 -12.37 -7.80 -7.27
C ALA A 184 -12.49 -6.42 -6.64
N ASP A 185 -11.37 -5.80 -6.27
CA ASP A 185 -11.35 -4.51 -5.58
C ASP A 185 -10.27 -3.56 -6.11
N ILE A 186 -10.46 -2.27 -5.87
CA ILE A 186 -9.46 -1.22 -6.03
C ILE A 186 -9.38 -0.38 -4.77
N LYS A 187 -8.15 -0.23 -4.27
CA LYS A 187 -7.80 0.59 -3.11
C LYS A 187 -7.00 1.81 -3.56
N LYS A 188 -7.03 2.88 -2.77
CA LYS A 188 -6.14 4.06 -2.86
C LYS A 188 -5.74 4.41 -1.43
N ILE A 189 -4.49 4.15 -1.09
CA ILE A 189 -3.96 4.28 0.28
C ILE A 189 -2.88 5.36 0.26
N TRP A 190 -3.00 6.41 1.08
CA TRP A 190 -2.00 7.46 1.18
C TRP A 190 -0.95 7.07 2.22
N ILE A 191 0.32 7.02 1.80
CA ILE A 191 1.46 6.60 2.61
C ILE A 191 2.52 7.70 2.48
N ASN A 192 2.82 8.41 3.56
CA ASN A 192 3.68 9.60 3.57
C ASN A 192 4.86 9.46 4.57
N PRO A 193 5.79 8.50 4.41
CA PRO A 193 6.98 8.37 5.27
C PRO A 193 7.99 9.50 5.07
N ASP A 194 8.69 9.86 6.14
CA ASP A 194 9.98 10.56 6.07
C ASP A 194 11.11 9.51 5.94
N VAL A 195 11.97 9.64 4.92
CA VAL A 195 12.99 8.64 4.58
C VAL A 195 14.40 9.22 4.71
N THR A 196 15.13 8.91 5.79
CA THR A 196 16.51 9.39 5.98
C THR A 196 17.52 8.45 5.33
N VAL A 197 18.36 8.99 4.44
CA VAL A 197 19.53 8.29 3.86
C VAL A 197 20.82 8.91 4.40
N ASP A 198 21.73 8.10 4.93
CA ASP A 198 23.09 8.54 5.30
C ASP A 198 24.08 8.29 4.15
N PHE A 199 25.03 9.21 4.00
CA PHE A 199 26.07 9.25 2.97
C PHE A 199 27.44 9.58 3.59
N THR A 200 27.64 9.25 4.86
CA THR A 200 28.79 9.63 5.70
C THR A 200 30.14 9.13 5.16
N THR A 201 30.19 8.07 4.35
CA THR A 201 31.43 7.53 3.74
C THR A 201 31.61 7.92 2.27
N ALA A 202 30.61 8.55 1.64
CA ALA A 202 30.61 8.93 0.22
C ALA A 202 31.12 10.36 -0.07
N LEU A 203 31.56 11.12 0.96
CA LEU A 203 32.00 12.53 0.87
C LEU A 203 33.35 12.80 1.55
#